data_AF-A0A8X7PM30-F1
#
_entry.id   AF-A0A8X7PM30-F1
#
_cell.length_a   1.000
_cell.length_b   1.000
_cell.length_c   1.000
_cell.angle_alpha   90.00
_cell.angle_beta   90.00
_cell.angle_gamma   90.00
#
_symmetry.space_group_name_H-M   'P 1'
#
loop_
_entity.id
_entity.type
_entity.pdbx_description
1 polymer ?
#
loop_
_entity_poly.entity_id
_entity_poly.type
_entity_poly.pdbx_seq_one_letter_code
_entity_poly.pdbx_strand_id
1 'polypeptide(L)'
;MGEIINPVRDSSSILFDLILKNLDSHLSFFEYRMMSSGCEDSSVNTMRIRGIPEQCGCGRRTGIYTSKTKVNPGRTFFRCPTFQNDHLYKWVDEAVYKEVQDALPKVECFASDVMKIKMEIESIKTVEEELKEDVRKASNELKKLNVIMKVGFSIVCLGVVICLVLIMFDKADGLSMNSY
;
A
#
# COMPACT_ATOMS: atom_id res chain seq x y z
N MET A 1 -24.75 7.50 44.21
CA MET A 1 -23.49 6.86 43.77
C MET A 1 -23.88 5.82 42.75
N GLY A 2 -23.70 6.12 41.45
CA GLY A 2 -23.97 5.16 40.37
C GLY A 2 -22.66 4.48 40.00
N GLU A 3 -22.60 3.16 40.16
CA GLU A 3 -21.47 2.35 39.70
C GLU A 3 -21.44 2.33 38.17
N ILE A 4 -20.32 2.76 37.61
CA ILE A 4 -20.04 2.64 36.18
C ILE A 4 -19.70 1.16 35.92
N ILE A 5 -20.70 0.40 35.47
CA ILE A 5 -20.50 -0.96 34.98
C ILE A 5 -19.73 -0.84 33.65
N ASN A 6 -18.42 -1.06 33.69
CA ASN A 6 -17.63 -1.20 32.47
C ASN A 6 -18.09 -2.48 31.74
N PRO A 7 -18.42 -2.40 30.44
CA PRO A 7 -18.81 -3.57 29.70
C PRO A 7 -17.64 -4.54 29.60
N VAL A 8 -17.89 -5.80 29.99
CA VAL A 8 -16.96 -6.91 29.80
C VAL A 8 -16.72 -7.07 28.30
N ARG A 9 -15.54 -6.64 27.83
CA ARG A 9 -15.13 -6.85 26.44
C ARG A 9 -14.93 -8.34 26.21
N ASP A 10 -15.71 -8.88 25.27
CA ASP A 10 -15.53 -10.24 24.79
C ASP A 10 -14.14 -10.38 24.12
N SER A 11 -13.52 -11.55 24.22
CA SER A 11 -12.17 -11.82 23.70
C SER A 11 -12.06 -11.58 22.20
N SER A 12 -13.17 -11.71 21.48
CA SER A 12 -13.30 -11.36 20.05
C SER A 12 -13.04 -9.88 19.76
N SER A 13 -13.57 -8.99 20.62
CA SER A 13 -13.41 -7.53 20.48
C SER A 13 -11.98 -7.06 20.77
N ILE A 14 -11.31 -7.70 21.73
CA ILE A 14 -9.92 -7.39 22.10
C ILE A 14 -8.97 -7.79 20.98
N LEU A 15 -9.19 -8.96 20.37
CA LEU A 15 -8.39 -9.43 19.24
C LEU A 15 -8.56 -8.51 18.02
N PHE A 16 -9.78 -8.07 17.73
CA PHE A 16 -10.06 -7.13 16.65
C PHE A 16 -9.38 -5.78 16.88
N ASP A 17 -9.44 -5.24 18.10
CA ASP A 17 -8.76 -4.00 18.48
C ASP A 17 -7.23 -4.10 18.37
N LEU A 18 -6.65 -5.26 18.71
CA LEU A 18 -5.20 -5.52 18.60
C LEU A 18 -4.75 -5.58 17.13
N ILE A 19 -5.53 -6.23 16.26
CA ILE A 19 -5.26 -6.29 14.82
C ILE A 19 -5.33 -4.89 14.21
N LEU A 20 -6.36 -4.11 14.53
CA LEU A 20 -6.51 -2.75 14.02
C LEU A 20 -5.36 -1.83 14.46
N LYS A 21 -4.95 -1.88 15.73
CA LYS A 21 -3.84 -1.07 16.24
C LYS A 21 -2.50 -1.42 15.59
N ASN A 22 -2.27 -2.70 15.29
CA ASN A 22 -1.06 -3.14 14.60
C ASN A 22 -1.04 -2.60 13.15
N LEU A 23 -2.16 -2.71 12.45
CA LEU A 23 -2.30 -2.21 11.07
C LEU A 23 -2.10 -0.69 10.98
N ASP A 24 -2.66 0.07 11.92
CA ASP A 24 -2.51 1.54 12.02
C ASP A 24 -1.06 1.96 12.29
N SER A 25 -0.35 1.22 13.15
CA SER A 25 1.06 1.48 13.45
C SER A 25 1.97 1.25 12.23
N HIS A 26 1.65 0.26 11.39
CA HIS A 26 2.36 0.04 10.14
C HIS A 26 2.06 1.14 9.13
N LEU A 27 0.78 1.51 8.96
CA LEU A 27 0.36 2.58 8.03
C LEU A 27 1.02 3.92 8.35
N SER A 28 1.03 4.33 9.62
CA SER A 28 1.67 5.58 10.06
C SER A 28 3.19 5.58 9.86
N PHE A 29 3.85 4.44 10.06
CA PHE A 29 5.28 4.30 9.77
C PHE A 29 5.60 4.40 8.26
N PHE A 30 4.75 3.80 7.42
CA PHE A 30 4.86 3.89 5.97
C PHE A 30 4.65 5.34 5.47
N GLU A 31 3.66 6.04 6.00
CA GLU A 31 3.34 7.41 5.61
C GLU A 31 4.48 8.40 5.96
N TYR A 32 5.06 8.28 7.17
CA TYR A 32 6.23 9.06 7.58
C TYR A 32 7.46 8.84 6.68
N ARG A 33 7.70 7.59 6.27
CA ARG A 33 8.82 7.22 5.41
C ARG A 33 8.64 7.68 3.96
N MET A 34 7.41 7.78 3.46
CA MET A 34 7.11 8.33 2.13
C MET A 34 7.35 9.84 2.07
N MET A 35 7.02 10.57 3.13
CA MET A 35 7.11 12.04 3.17
C MET A 35 8.55 12.58 3.33
N SER A 36 9.53 11.74 3.64
CA SER A 36 10.91 12.13 3.95
C SER A 36 11.91 11.97 2.81
N SER A 37 11.51 11.42 1.65
CA SER A 37 12.42 11.15 0.52
C SER A 37 12.17 11.99 -0.73
N GLY A 38 11.44 13.12 -0.64
CA GLY A 38 11.21 13.98 -1.79
C GLY A 38 12.50 14.67 -2.26
N CYS A 39 12.95 14.36 -3.48
CA CYS A 39 13.95 15.16 -4.19
C CYS A 39 13.33 16.55 -4.47
N GLU A 40 13.76 17.58 -3.75
CA GLU A 40 13.27 18.94 -3.91
C GLU A 40 13.57 19.45 -5.34
N ASP A 41 12.52 19.67 -6.13
CA ASP A 41 12.64 20.27 -7.45
C ASP A 41 12.92 21.77 -7.31
N SER A 42 14.19 22.12 -7.20
CA SER A 42 14.66 23.51 -7.28
C SER A 42 14.75 23.95 -8.75
N SER A 43 13.62 23.93 -9.46
CA SER A 43 13.52 24.41 -10.84
C SER A 43 12.93 25.82 -10.97
N VAL A 44 13.08 26.69 -9.96
CA VAL A 44 12.82 28.12 -10.15
C VAL A 44 14.10 28.77 -10.66
N ASN A 45 14.29 28.78 -11.98
CA ASN A 45 15.27 29.65 -12.61
C ASN A 45 14.58 30.64 -13.54
N THR A 46 14.31 31.81 -12.96
CA THR A 46 13.92 33.03 -13.65
C THR A 46 15.05 33.45 -14.62
N MET A 47 14.70 33.57 -15.91
CA MET A 47 15.40 34.38 -16.91
C MET A 47 16.88 34.04 -17.21
N ARG A 48 17.19 32.77 -17.46
CA ARG A 48 18.34 32.39 -18.31
C ARG A 48 18.00 31.11 -19.05
N ILE A 49 18.16 31.08 -20.36
CA ILE A 49 17.78 29.95 -21.23
C ILE A 49 18.72 28.74 -20.98
N ARG A 50 18.52 28.03 -19.86
CA ARG A 50 19.10 26.72 -19.54
C ARG A 50 18.30 25.65 -20.29
N GLY A 51 18.94 24.56 -20.70
CA GLY A 51 18.26 23.48 -21.44
C GLY A 51 17.82 23.84 -22.86
N ILE A 52 16.81 23.13 -23.35
CA ILE A 52 16.27 23.28 -24.72
C ILE A 52 15.30 24.49 -24.79
N PRO A 53 15.57 25.51 -25.64
CA PRO A 53 14.71 26.68 -25.73
C PRO A 53 13.44 26.44 -26.54
N GLU A 54 12.27 26.44 -25.90
CA GLU A 54 10.99 26.34 -26.62
C GLU A 54 10.56 27.65 -27.30
N GLN A 55 10.85 28.79 -26.67
CA GLN A 55 10.43 30.12 -27.13
C GLN A 55 11.55 31.14 -26.99
N CYS A 56 11.59 32.10 -27.90
CA CYS A 56 12.41 33.30 -27.79
C CYS A 56 11.74 34.32 -26.85
N GLY A 57 12.52 35.22 -26.24
CA GLY A 57 12.00 36.30 -25.40
C GLY A 57 11.02 37.26 -26.10
N CYS A 58 10.94 37.21 -27.44
CA CYS A 58 9.95 37.93 -28.23
C CYS A 58 8.60 37.17 -28.39
N GLY A 59 8.41 36.04 -27.70
CA GLY A 59 7.18 35.23 -27.70
C GLY A 59 7.00 34.29 -28.90
N ARG A 60 7.97 34.21 -29.82
CA ARG A 60 7.90 33.27 -30.96
C ARG A 60 8.56 31.94 -30.62
N ARG A 61 7.97 30.84 -31.10
CA ARG A 61 8.56 29.50 -30.99
C ARG A 61 9.91 29.42 -31.69
N THR A 62 10.84 28.74 -31.05
CA THR A 62 12.18 28.52 -31.58
C THR A 62 12.15 27.58 -32.79
N GLY A 63 12.96 27.87 -33.82
CA GLY A 63 13.22 26.95 -34.93
C GLY A 63 14.60 26.29 -34.82
N ILE A 64 14.78 25.14 -35.46
CA ILE A 64 16.07 24.47 -35.61
C ILE A 64 16.59 24.72 -37.04
N TYR A 65 17.82 25.18 -37.14
CA TYR A 65 18.45 25.52 -38.41
C TYR A 65 19.84 24.89 -38.52
N THR A 66 20.29 24.65 -39.76
CA THR A 66 21.61 24.08 -40.04
C THR A 66 22.58 25.19 -40.46
N SER A 67 23.74 25.24 -39.82
CA SER A 67 24.82 26.16 -40.17
C SER A 67 25.41 25.80 -41.52
N LYS A 68 25.46 26.80 -42.40
CA LYS A 68 26.12 26.72 -43.71
C LYS A 68 27.50 27.42 -43.70
N THR A 69 28.00 27.78 -42.52
CA THR A 69 29.28 28.48 -42.39
C THR A 69 30.44 27.52 -42.67
N LYS A 70 31.56 28.04 -43.19
CA LYS A 70 32.78 27.24 -43.40
C LYS A 70 33.39 26.71 -42.09
N VAL A 71 33.16 27.43 -40.98
CA VAL A 71 33.71 27.08 -39.66
C VAL A 71 32.90 25.97 -38.99
N ASN A 72 31.57 26.01 -39.11
CA ASN A 72 30.67 25.04 -38.49
C ASN A 72 29.72 24.44 -39.53
N PRO A 73 30.20 23.77 -40.59
CA PRO A 73 29.33 23.25 -41.64
C PRO A 73 28.46 22.11 -41.08
N GLY A 74 27.16 22.15 -41.36
CA GLY A 74 26.23 21.08 -40.99
C GLY A 74 25.78 21.08 -39.51
N ARG A 75 26.41 21.85 -38.63
CA ARG A 75 26.02 21.90 -37.20
C ARG A 75 24.66 22.61 -37.04
N THR A 76 23.79 22.07 -36.20
CA THR A 76 22.44 22.62 -35.97
C THR A 76 22.36 23.54 -34.78
N PHE A 77 21.57 24.61 -34.88
CA PHE A 77 21.32 25.56 -33.80
C PHE A 77 19.83 25.92 -33.69
N PHE A 78 19.40 26.19 -32.48
CA PHE A 78 18.15 26.84 -32.14
C PHE A 78 18.24 28.33 -32.43
N ARG A 79 17.24 28.89 -33.12
CA ARG A 79 17.15 30.34 -33.37
C ARG A 79 15.72 30.85 -33.40
N CYS A 80 15.54 32.12 -33.03
CA CYS A 80 14.30 32.83 -33.28
C CYS A 80 14.02 32.96 -34.80
N PRO A 81 12.79 32.71 -35.28
CA PRO A 81 12.43 32.83 -36.69
C PRO A 81 12.49 34.27 -37.23
N THR A 82 12.66 35.30 -36.40
CA THR A 82 12.88 36.69 -36.87
C THR A 82 14.29 36.93 -37.37
N PHE A 83 15.25 36.05 -37.03
CA PHE A 83 16.68 36.21 -37.33
C PHE A 83 17.31 37.52 -36.84
N GLN A 84 16.70 38.21 -35.88
CA GLN A 84 17.30 39.39 -35.24
C GLN A 84 18.54 38.99 -34.42
N ASN A 85 19.51 39.89 -34.28
CA ASN A 85 20.83 39.58 -33.72
C ASN A 85 20.82 39.49 -32.18
N ASP A 86 19.92 40.20 -31.53
CA ASP A 86 19.66 40.22 -30.08
C ASP A 86 18.71 39.11 -29.63
N HIS A 87 18.21 38.30 -30.56
CA HIS A 87 17.29 37.20 -30.29
C HIS A 87 18.00 35.89 -30.02
N LEU A 88 17.23 34.93 -29.50
CA LEU A 88 17.67 33.57 -29.18
C LEU A 88 18.55 32.97 -30.30
N TYR A 89 19.75 32.56 -29.92
CA TYR A 89 20.66 31.72 -30.67
C TYR A 89 21.33 30.75 -29.71
N LYS A 90 21.27 29.44 -29.96
CA LYS A 90 21.91 28.42 -29.12
C LYS A 90 22.23 27.17 -29.93
N TRP A 91 23.41 26.59 -29.76
CA TRP A 91 23.73 25.32 -30.42
C TRP A 91 22.89 24.17 -29.85
N VAL A 92 22.45 23.25 -30.73
CA VAL A 92 21.57 22.14 -30.32
C VAL A 92 22.30 21.19 -29.37
N ASP A 93 23.53 20.81 -29.70
CA ASP A 93 24.36 19.91 -28.90
C ASP A 93 24.64 20.46 -27.50
N GLU A 94 24.90 21.77 -27.38
CA GLU A 94 25.11 22.42 -26.08
C GLU A 94 23.82 22.49 -25.24
N ALA A 95 22.67 22.70 -25.88
CA ALA A 95 21.39 22.71 -25.21
C ALA A 95 21.01 21.31 -24.70
N VAL A 96 21.16 20.28 -25.55
CA VAL A 96 20.90 18.88 -25.22
C VAL A 96 21.85 18.40 -24.12
N TYR A 97 23.15 18.71 -24.22
CA TYR A 97 24.12 18.34 -23.19
C TYR A 97 23.73 18.85 -21.80
N LYS A 98 23.31 20.12 -21.71
CA LYS A 98 22.84 20.71 -20.45
C LYS A 98 21.57 20.05 -19.92
N GLU A 99 20.61 19.78 -20.81
CA GLU A 99 19.38 19.08 -20.46
C GLU A 99 19.67 17.68 -19.90
N VAL A 100 20.56 16.94 -20.55
CA VAL A 100 20.98 15.61 -20.11
C VAL A 100 21.69 15.68 -18.75
N GLN A 101 22.61 16.64 -18.55
CA GLN A 101 23.27 16.81 -17.26
C GLN A 101 22.28 17.13 -16.12
N ASP A 102 21.22 17.88 -16.40
CA ASP A 102 20.19 18.21 -15.42
C ASP A 102 19.23 17.03 -15.18
N ALA A 103 19.01 16.19 -16.20
CA ALA A 103 18.14 15.02 -16.12
C ALA A 103 18.80 13.81 -15.43
N LEU A 104 20.11 13.59 -15.61
CA LEU A 104 20.85 12.47 -15.01
C LEU A 104 20.64 12.32 -13.50
N PRO A 105 20.83 13.35 -12.65
CA PRO A 105 20.62 13.21 -11.21
C PRO A 105 19.17 12.92 -10.85
N LYS A 106 18.20 13.39 -11.66
CA LYS A 106 16.78 13.07 -11.48
C LYS A 106 16.51 11.59 -11.77
N VAL A 107 17.16 11.03 -12.80
CA VAL A 107 17.07 9.59 -13.13
C VAL A 107 17.69 8.74 -12.02
N GLU A 108 18.83 9.16 -11.46
CA GLU A 108 19.47 8.47 -10.34
C GLU A 108 18.61 8.51 -9.07
N CYS A 109 18.02 9.68 -8.75
CA CYS A 109 17.05 9.80 -7.65
C CYS A 109 15.86 8.85 -7.87
N PHE A 110 15.26 8.86 -9.06
CA PHE A 110 14.14 7.96 -9.39
C PHE A 110 14.52 6.49 -9.26
N ALA A 111 15.73 6.10 -9.69
CA ALA A 111 16.22 4.74 -9.55
C ALA A 111 16.34 4.33 -8.07
N SER A 112 16.82 5.23 -7.20
CA SER A 112 16.86 5.01 -5.75
C SER A 112 15.46 4.84 -5.15
N ASP A 113 14.52 5.70 -5.53
CA ASP A 113 13.14 5.63 -5.05
C ASP A 113 12.46 4.33 -5.48
N VAL A 114 12.66 3.90 -6.74
CA VAL A 114 12.15 2.62 -7.23
C VAL A 114 12.73 1.45 -6.44
N MET A 115 14.01 1.48 -6.09
CA MET A 115 14.63 0.43 -5.26
C MET A 115 14.05 0.41 -3.84
N LYS A 116 13.81 1.58 -3.24
CA LYS A 116 13.16 1.69 -1.92
C LYS A 116 11.74 1.13 -1.95
N ILE A 117 10.93 1.53 -2.94
CA ILE A 117 9.57 1.01 -3.15
C ILE A 117 9.60 -0.50 -3.32
N LYS A 118 10.55 -1.04 -4.08
CA LYS A 118 10.69 -2.49 -4.27
C LYS A 118 10.95 -3.22 -2.95
N MET A 119 11.86 -2.74 -2.12
CA MET A 119 12.12 -3.33 -0.80
C MET A 119 10.90 -3.26 0.10
N GLU A 120 10.17 -2.15 0.06
CA GLU A 120 8.93 -1.99 0.84
C GLU A 120 7.85 -2.99 0.39
N ILE A 121 7.65 -3.17 -0.93
CA ILE A 121 6.74 -4.18 -1.48
C ILE A 121 7.13 -5.59 -1.02
N GLU A 122 8.42 -5.93 -1.02
CA GLU A 122 8.91 -7.23 -0.56
C GLU A 122 8.59 -7.43 0.94
N SER A 123 8.75 -6.40 1.77
CA SER A 123 8.39 -6.47 3.20
C SER A 123 6.89 -6.58 3.46
N ILE A 124 6.05 -5.90 2.66
CA ILE A 124 4.59 -6.02 2.77
C ILE A 124 4.14 -7.42 2.40
N LYS A 125 4.74 -7.99 1.35
CA LYS A 125 4.45 -9.35 0.91
C LYS A 125 4.76 -10.39 1.99
N THR A 126 5.83 -10.22 2.76
CA THR A 126 6.12 -11.14 3.87
C THR A 126 5.05 -11.05 4.97
N VAL A 127 4.63 -9.83 5.33
CA VAL A 127 3.55 -9.62 6.32
C VAL A 127 2.22 -10.19 5.82
N GLU A 128 1.93 -10.10 4.51
CA GLU A 128 0.73 -10.69 3.91
C GLU A 128 0.70 -12.22 4.09
N GLU A 129 1.83 -12.89 3.86
CA GLU A 129 1.92 -14.35 4.01
C GLU A 129 1.82 -14.78 5.49
N GLU A 130 2.44 -14.03 6.41
CA GLU A 130 2.29 -14.27 7.86
C GLU A 130 0.82 -14.11 8.31
N LEU A 131 0.15 -13.04 7.87
CA LEU A 131 -1.26 -12.79 8.19
C LEU A 131 -2.17 -13.90 7.63
N LYS A 132 -1.91 -14.39 6.41
CA LYS A 132 -2.66 -15.51 5.83
C LYS A 132 -2.52 -16.78 6.67
N GLU A 133 -1.32 -17.06 7.18
CA GLU A 133 -1.08 -18.23 8.03
C GLU A 133 -1.81 -18.11 9.37
N ASP A 134 -1.76 -16.93 10.01
CA ASP A 134 -2.46 -16.67 11.26
C ASP A 134 -3.99 -16.80 11.11
N VAL A 135 -4.55 -16.25 10.03
CA VAL A 135 -5.99 -16.40 9.69
C VAL A 135 -6.34 -17.87 9.47
N ARG A 136 -5.49 -18.63 8.75
CA ARG A 136 -5.70 -20.07 8.52
C ARG A 136 -5.71 -20.85 9.82
N LYS A 137 -4.77 -20.56 10.72
CA LYS A 137 -4.68 -21.20 12.04
C LYS A 137 -5.92 -20.90 12.89
N ALA A 138 -6.31 -19.62 12.98
CA ALA A 138 -7.52 -19.22 13.70
C ALA A 138 -8.79 -19.89 13.13
N SER A 139 -8.92 -19.97 11.80
CA SER A 139 -10.02 -20.68 11.13
C SER A 139 -10.08 -22.16 11.52
N ASN A 140 -8.92 -22.83 11.60
CA ASN A 140 -8.86 -24.23 11.98
C ASN A 140 -9.26 -24.47 13.45
N GLU A 141 -8.86 -23.59 14.36
CA GLU A 141 -9.27 -23.68 15.77
C GLU A 141 -10.78 -23.46 15.94
N LEU A 142 -11.37 -22.50 15.21
CA LEU A 142 -12.82 -22.30 15.19
C LEU A 142 -13.58 -23.52 14.65
N LYS A 143 -13.07 -24.17 13.59
CA LYS A 143 -13.65 -25.41 13.05
C LYS A 143 -13.60 -26.54 14.07
N LYS A 144 -12.49 -26.71 14.80
CA LYS A 144 -12.36 -27.72 15.87
C LYS A 144 -13.39 -27.46 16.98
N LEU A 145 -13.52 -26.23 17.46
CA LEU A 145 -14.50 -25.88 18.49
C LEU A 145 -15.94 -26.14 18.03
N ASN A 146 -16.27 -25.83 16.78
CA ASN A 146 -17.59 -26.11 16.22
C ASN A 146 -17.89 -27.63 16.18
N VAL A 147 -16.91 -28.46 15.81
CA VAL A 147 -17.04 -29.93 15.83
C VAL A 147 -17.24 -30.43 17.26
N ILE A 148 -16.41 -29.97 18.21
CA ILE A 148 -16.51 -30.35 19.62
C ILE A 148 -17.90 -29.98 20.18
N MET A 149 -18.40 -28.78 19.88
CA MET A 149 -19.72 -28.32 20.31
C MET A 149 -20.85 -29.19 19.74
N LYS A 150 -20.79 -29.55 18.45
CA LYS A 150 -21.78 -30.45 17.81
C LYS A 150 -21.78 -31.85 18.41
N VAL A 151 -20.60 -32.42 18.65
CA VAL A 151 -20.46 -33.75 19.27
C VAL A 151 -20.94 -33.72 20.72
N GLY A 152 -20.53 -32.72 21.49
CA GLY A 152 -20.96 -32.54 22.89
C GLY A 152 -22.48 -32.40 23.01
N PHE A 153 -23.10 -31.56 22.16
CA PHE A 153 -24.56 -31.41 22.12
C PHE A 153 -25.26 -32.74 21.80
N SER A 154 -24.73 -33.50 20.84
CA SER A 154 -25.30 -34.82 20.47
C SER A 154 -25.25 -35.81 21.63
N ILE A 155 -24.13 -35.87 22.38
CA ILE A 155 -23.99 -36.75 23.54
C ILE A 155 -24.98 -36.36 24.66
N VAL A 156 -25.12 -35.06 24.95
CA VAL A 156 -26.07 -34.56 25.95
C VAL A 156 -27.50 -34.92 25.56
N CYS A 157 -27.89 -34.72 24.30
CA CYS A 157 -29.22 -35.09 23.82
C CYS A 157 -29.50 -36.60 23.96
N LEU A 158 -28.55 -37.45 23.56
CA LEU A 158 -28.69 -38.90 23.72
C LEU A 158 -28.81 -39.30 25.19
N GLY A 159 -28.01 -38.70 26.07
CA GLY A 159 -28.08 -38.93 27.51
C GLY A 159 -29.45 -38.57 28.10
N VAL A 160 -30.01 -37.42 27.73
CA VAL A 160 -31.36 -37.00 28.16
C VAL A 160 -32.41 -38.00 27.70
N VAL A 161 -32.37 -38.44 26.43
CA VAL A 161 -33.32 -39.43 25.89
C VAL A 161 -33.24 -40.75 26.66
N ILE A 162 -32.03 -41.26 26.93
CA ILE A 162 -31.82 -42.49 27.70
C ILE A 162 -32.40 -42.35 29.11
N CYS A 163 -32.09 -41.24 29.80
CA CYS A 163 -32.64 -40.98 31.14
C CYS A 163 -34.17 -40.98 31.16
N LEU A 164 -34.81 -40.36 30.16
CA LEU A 164 -36.27 -40.34 30.05
C LEU A 164 -36.85 -41.74 29.86
N VAL A 165 -36.22 -42.58 29.03
CA VAL A 165 -36.64 -43.97 28.81
C VAL A 165 -36.55 -44.79 30.09
N LEU A 166 -35.45 -44.69 30.85
CA LEU A 166 -35.28 -45.38 32.12
C LEU A 166 -36.35 -44.96 33.15
N ILE A 167 -36.62 -43.67 33.27
CA ILE A 167 -37.68 -43.15 34.14
C ILE A 167 -39.05 -43.70 33.73
N MET A 168 -39.32 -43.87 32.43
CA MET A 168 -40.57 -44.47 31.94
C MET A 168 -40.69 -45.95 32.33
N PHE A 169 -39.61 -46.73 32.26
CA PHE A 169 -39.59 -48.12 32.68
C PHE A 169 -39.80 -48.27 34.20
N ASP A 170 -39.07 -47.50 35.02
CA ASP A 170 -39.21 -47.52 36.47
C ASP A 170 -40.66 -47.22 36.91
N LYS A 171 -41.31 -46.28 36.21
CA LYS A 171 -42.71 -45.92 36.46
C LYS A 171 -43.70 -47.03 36.05
N ALA A 172 -43.39 -47.80 35.00
CA ALA A 172 -44.22 -48.92 34.54
C ALA A 172 -44.16 -50.11 35.52
N ASP A 173 -42.97 -50.45 36.01
CA ASP A 173 -42.77 -51.57 36.94
C ASP A 173 -43.37 -51.25 38.32
N GLY A 174 -43.26 -50.02 38.80
CA GLY A 174 -43.87 -49.57 40.06
C GLY A 174 -45.40 -49.57 40.05
N LEU A 175 -46.05 -49.45 38.88
CA LEU A 175 -47.50 -49.61 38.75
C LEU A 175 -47.92 -51.09 38.78
N SER A 176 -47.06 -52.01 38.31
CA SER A 176 -47.33 -53.45 38.35
C SER A 176 -47.30 -54.03 39.77
N MET A 177 -46.42 -53.52 40.64
CA MET A 177 -46.30 -53.99 42.04
C MET A 177 -47.40 -53.45 42.97
N ASN A 178 -48.05 -52.31 42.65
CA ASN A 178 -49.17 -51.78 43.43
C ASN A 178 -50.54 -52.39 43.06
N SER A 179 -50.57 -53.32 42.09
CA SER A 179 -51.79 -54.01 41.63
C SER A 179 -51.99 -55.40 42.28
N TYR A 180 -51.15 -55.80 43.24
CA TYR A 180 -51.28 -57.04 44.01
C TYR A 180 -51.60 -56.78 45.48
#